data_AF-A0A165THD0-F1
#
_entry.id   AF-A0A165THD0-F1
#
_cell.length_a   1.000
_cell.length_b   1.000
_cell.length_c   1.000
_cell.angle_alpha   90.00
_cell.angle_beta   90.00
_cell.angle_gamma   90.00
#
_symmetry.space_group_name_H-M   'P 1'
#
loop_
_entity.id
_entity.type
_entity.pdbx_description
1 polymer ?
#
loop_
_entity_poly.entity_id
_entity_poly.type
_entity_poly.pdbx_seq_one_letter_code
_entity_poly.pdbx_strand_id
1 'polypeptide(L)'
;MKLNINHQSPDYDSFRMARLKSLFNCEDGNHFKLSVDLPVEDMDWKVGLIVGPSGSGKTSLGQSIFSDASYFKGFDWPDDQPIIDAISPHEEMDHITGALSAVGLGSVPAWTRPYKALSNGEKFRADLARILCETPETIVIDEFTSVVDRQIAKIGAGAFAKAWRRQASGQAVLLSCHYDIIEWLQPDWILDTATGKFSGRCLRQRTKLDLDIYETNWRYWPHFETHHYLKLPHMIAATCYVAFVGDEPVAHLAVSTRPGLVEARACRMVVMPEWQGAGVGMRFLNAVCAAWRRGQNRYNKPMATLFHTSHPALAEALRRSPLWAQVSCNLTGGKASRNVAAKGRYGGHFRAAQGFRYIEGMPS
;
A
#
# COMPACT_ATOMS: atom_id res chain seq x y z
N MET A 1 8.17 28.11 -13.90
CA MET A 1 8.84 29.13 -13.06
C MET A 1 10.32 28.84 -13.01
N LYS A 2 11.17 29.84 -13.28
CA LYS A 2 12.63 29.72 -13.11
C LYS A 2 13.02 29.98 -11.65
N LEU A 3 13.68 29.01 -11.04
CA LEU A 3 14.16 29.02 -9.67
C LEU A 3 15.68 29.12 -9.67
N ASN A 4 16.22 30.09 -8.94
CA ASN A 4 17.64 30.22 -8.69
C ASN A 4 17.88 30.07 -7.19
N ILE A 5 18.40 28.92 -6.79
CA ILE A 5 18.79 28.65 -5.41
C ILE A 5 20.25 29.03 -5.27
N ASN A 6 20.51 29.88 -4.29
CA ASN A 6 21.84 30.30 -3.92
C ASN A 6 21.96 30.21 -2.40
N HIS A 7 22.49 29.09 -1.90
CA HIS A 7 22.79 28.93 -0.48
C HIS A 7 24.26 29.20 -0.25
N GLN A 8 24.54 30.17 0.63
CA GLN A 8 25.88 30.49 1.07
C GLN A 8 25.93 30.35 2.59
N SER A 9 26.82 29.49 3.11
CA SER A 9 27.11 29.49 4.55
C SER A 9 28.12 30.60 4.86
N PRO A 10 28.12 31.16 6.09
CA PRO A 10 29.17 32.07 6.51
C PRO A 10 30.55 31.43 6.31
N ASP A 11 31.52 32.21 5.88
CA ASP A 11 32.90 31.76 5.89
C ASP A 11 33.45 31.89 7.32
N TYR A 12 34.03 30.82 7.84
CA TYR A 12 34.50 30.75 9.22
C TYR A 12 36.02 30.75 9.27
N ASP A 13 36.60 31.74 9.94
CA ASP A 13 38.06 31.91 10.06
C ASP A 13 38.65 31.26 11.33
N SER A 14 38.17 30.07 11.67
CA SER A 14 38.74 29.32 12.80
C SER A 14 40.03 28.63 12.39
N PHE A 15 40.96 28.42 13.34
CA PHE A 15 42.20 27.67 13.08
C PHE A 15 41.96 26.30 12.41
N ARG A 16 40.90 25.58 12.83
CA ARG A 16 40.53 24.29 12.21
C ARG A 16 40.11 24.46 10.76
N MET A 17 39.32 25.48 10.44
CA MET A 17 38.90 25.78 9.07
C MET A 17 40.07 26.21 8.20
N ALA A 18 40.92 27.13 8.66
CA ALA A 18 42.12 27.56 7.93
C ALA A 18 43.05 26.37 7.63
N ARG A 19 43.27 25.48 8.62
CA ARG A 19 44.04 24.25 8.44
C ARG A 19 43.39 23.29 7.44
N LEU A 20 42.06 23.16 7.46
CA LEU A 20 41.33 22.26 6.55
C LEU A 20 41.34 22.79 5.12
N LYS A 21 41.12 24.10 4.92
CA LYS A 21 41.29 24.78 3.62
C LYS A 21 42.70 24.58 3.09
N SER A 22 43.73 24.72 3.92
CA SER A 22 45.13 24.49 3.53
C SER A 22 45.44 23.01 3.21
N LEU A 23 44.89 22.06 3.97
CA LEU A 23 45.15 20.62 3.76
C LEU A 23 44.47 20.05 2.51
N PHE A 24 43.28 20.55 2.16
CA PHE A 24 42.45 20.00 1.08
C PHE A 24 42.20 20.97 -0.08
N ASN A 25 42.78 22.17 -0.04
CA ASN A 25 42.63 23.23 -1.06
C ASN A 25 41.15 23.55 -1.37
N CYS A 26 40.32 23.56 -0.33
CA CYS A 26 38.88 23.76 -0.44
C CYS A 26 38.52 25.24 -0.21
N GLU A 27 38.29 25.98 -1.29
CA GLU A 27 37.89 27.41 -1.21
C GLU A 27 36.37 27.61 -1.37
N ASP A 28 35.69 26.77 -2.15
CA ASP A 28 34.28 26.95 -2.57
C ASP A 28 33.26 26.05 -1.81
N GLY A 29 33.67 25.39 -0.73
CA GLY A 29 32.79 24.47 0.01
C GLY A 29 31.58 25.13 0.71
N ASN A 30 31.54 26.46 0.75
CA ASN A 30 30.49 27.25 1.39
C ASN A 30 29.37 27.70 0.42
N HIS A 31 29.47 27.36 -0.88
CA HIS A 31 28.55 27.85 -1.91
C HIS A 31 27.81 26.72 -2.62
N PHE A 32 26.48 26.75 -2.57
CA PHE A 32 25.61 25.87 -3.36
C PHE A 32 24.72 26.71 -4.29
N LYS A 33 24.86 26.50 -5.60
CA LYS A 33 24.01 27.12 -6.63
C LYS A 33 23.29 26.07 -7.45
N LEU A 34 21.98 26.22 -7.59
CA LEU A 34 21.17 25.39 -8.47
C LEU A 34 20.15 26.28 -9.20
N SER A 35 20.15 26.25 -10.53
CA SER A 35 19.16 26.94 -11.36
C SER A 35 18.29 25.91 -12.06
N VAL A 36 16.97 25.98 -11.89
CA VAL A 36 16.02 25.00 -12.41
C VAL A 36 14.79 25.71 -12.97
N ASP A 37 14.21 25.17 -14.04
CA ASP A 37 12.88 25.56 -14.48
C ASP A 37 11.84 24.50 -14.05
N LEU A 38 10.81 24.94 -13.32
CA LEU A 38 9.70 24.11 -12.86
C LEU A 38 8.37 24.66 -13.45
N PRO A 39 7.96 24.21 -14.65
CA PRO A 39 6.76 24.70 -15.32
C PRO A 39 5.51 23.93 -14.86
N VAL A 40 5.18 23.95 -13.56
CA VAL A 40 4.06 23.13 -13.00
C VAL A 40 2.80 23.94 -12.66
N GLU A 41 2.85 25.26 -12.75
CA GLU A 41 1.74 26.16 -12.40
C GLU A 41 0.51 25.97 -13.31
N ASP A 42 0.73 25.76 -14.61
CA ASP A 42 -0.33 25.55 -15.60
C ASP A 42 -0.69 24.06 -15.79
N MET A 43 -0.12 23.16 -14.97
CA MET A 43 -0.34 21.72 -15.10
C MET A 43 -1.44 21.25 -14.14
N ASP A 44 -2.39 20.46 -14.65
CA ASP A 44 -3.28 19.66 -13.80
C ASP A 44 -2.53 18.39 -13.33
N TRP A 45 -1.89 18.51 -12.16
CA TRP A 45 -1.12 17.46 -11.51
C TRP A 45 -1.55 17.25 -10.05
N LYS A 46 -1.35 16.03 -9.56
CA LYS A 46 -1.65 15.66 -8.17
C LYS A 46 -0.44 15.12 -7.41
N VAL A 47 0.52 14.50 -8.10
CA VAL A 47 1.71 13.90 -7.47
C VAL A 47 2.96 14.37 -8.20
N GLY A 48 3.79 15.14 -7.51
CA GLY A 48 5.11 15.58 -7.95
C GLY A 48 6.23 14.84 -7.25
N LEU A 49 7.39 14.75 -7.90
CA LEU A 49 8.57 14.09 -7.33
C LEU A 49 9.84 14.93 -7.57
N ILE A 50 10.57 15.22 -6.50
CA ILE A 50 11.91 15.79 -6.54
C ILE A 50 12.90 14.69 -6.14
N VAL A 51 13.79 14.29 -7.04
CA VAL A 51 14.81 13.25 -6.79
C VAL A 51 16.23 13.80 -6.84
N GLY A 52 17.17 13.08 -6.23
CA GLY A 52 18.59 13.39 -6.29
C GLY A 52 19.38 12.82 -5.12
N PRO A 53 20.70 12.68 -5.25
CA PRO A 53 21.57 12.14 -4.21
C PRO A 53 21.49 12.97 -2.91
N SER A 54 21.91 12.40 -1.79
CA SER A 54 21.99 13.16 -0.53
C SER A 54 22.91 14.36 -0.69
N GLY A 55 22.49 15.52 -0.18
CA GLY A 55 23.23 16.78 -0.33
C GLY A 55 23.01 17.52 -1.66
N SER A 56 22.19 17.01 -2.59
CA SER A 56 21.89 17.70 -3.87
C SER A 56 20.95 18.91 -3.74
N GLY A 57 20.55 19.30 -2.53
CA GLY A 57 19.66 20.44 -2.30
C GLY A 57 18.16 20.18 -2.50
N LYS A 58 17.69 18.93 -2.45
CA LYS A 58 16.24 18.59 -2.54
C LYS A 58 15.39 19.39 -1.54
N THR A 59 15.76 19.34 -0.26
CA THR A 59 15.06 20.05 0.82
C THR A 59 15.09 21.56 0.60
N SER A 60 16.26 22.12 0.31
CA SER A 60 16.43 23.54 0.01
C SER A 60 15.56 23.99 -1.18
N LEU A 61 15.52 23.18 -2.24
CA LEU A 61 14.70 23.45 -3.42
C LEU A 61 13.22 23.39 -3.08
N GLY A 62 12.78 22.34 -2.39
CA GLY A 62 11.38 22.25 -1.97
C GLY A 62 10.98 23.46 -1.11
N GLN A 63 11.84 23.93 -0.20
CA GLN A 63 11.55 25.06 0.71
C GLN A 63 11.47 26.39 -0.04
N SER A 64 12.14 26.50 -1.19
CA SER A 64 12.05 27.66 -2.06
C SER A 64 10.75 27.69 -2.91
N ILE A 65 10.12 26.53 -3.11
CA ILE A 65 8.93 26.38 -3.95
C ILE A 65 7.65 26.36 -3.11
N PHE A 66 7.67 25.60 -2.01
CA PHE A 66 6.50 25.31 -1.20
C PHE A 66 6.63 25.95 0.18
N SER A 67 5.49 26.39 0.72
CA SER A 67 5.45 26.98 2.07
C SER A 67 5.91 25.97 3.13
N ASP A 68 6.55 26.45 4.20
CA ASP A 68 6.96 25.60 5.34
C ASP A 68 5.76 24.90 6.01
N ALA A 69 4.56 25.50 5.94
CA ALA A 69 3.32 24.90 6.44
C ALA A 69 2.90 23.65 5.66
N SER A 70 3.35 23.49 4.41
CA SER A 70 3.07 22.32 3.59
C SER A 70 3.98 21.13 3.91
N TYR A 71 5.04 21.30 4.72
CA TYR A 71 5.97 20.22 5.02
C TYR A 71 5.42 19.26 6.06
N PHE A 72 5.47 17.97 5.73
CA PHE A 72 5.21 16.91 6.68
C PHE A 72 6.34 16.84 7.70
N LYS A 73 6.04 17.17 8.96
CA LYS A 73 6.99 17.18 10.08
C LYS A 73 6.82 15.96 11.01
N GLY A 74 6.07 14.95 10.57
CA GLY A 74 5.60 13.87 11.42
C GLY A 74 4.26 14.20 12.08
N PHE A 75 3.59 13.16 12.56
CA PHE A 75 2.41 13.30 13.40
C PHE A 75 2.76 12.99 14.85
N ASP A 76 2.10 13.68 15.76
CA ASP A 76 2.07 13.28 17.16
C ASP A 76 1.01 12.17 17.32
N TRP A 77 1.49 10.94 17.49
CA TRP A 77 0.64 9.77 17.67
C TRP A 77 0.49 9.47 19.17
N PRO A 78 -0.74 9.27 19.67
CA PRO A 78 -0.95 8.88 21.05
C PRO A 78 -0.31 7.52 21.34
N ASP A 79 0.25 7.42 22.55
CA ASP A 79 1.09 6.31 22.97
C ASP A 79 0.31 5.15 23.59
N ASP A 80 -0.94 5.41 23.96
CA ASP A 80 -1.86 4.55 24.71
C ASP A 80 -3.12 4.18 23.92
N GLN A 81 -3.19 4.56 22.63
CA GLN A 81 -4.33 4.29 21.77
C GLN A 81 -3.92 3.53 20.51
N PRO A 82 -4.78 2.64 19.99
CA PRO A 82 -4.51 1.96 18.74
C PRO A 82 -4.58 2.95 17.55
N ILE A 83 -3.82 2.68 16.49
CA ILE A 83 -3.80 3.58 15.32
C ILE A 83 -5.18 3.76 14.68
N ILE A 84 -6.07 2.76 14.78
CA ILE A 84 -7.42 2.85 14.23
C ILE A 84 -8.25 3.96 14.87
N ASP A 85 -8.03 4.24 16.16
CA ASP A 85 -8.74 5.29 16.89
C ASP A 85 -8.02 6.65 16.73
N ALA A 86 -6.70 6.63 16.54
CA ALA A 86 -5.86 7.83 16.53
C ALA A 86 -5.72 8.53 15.17
N ILE A 87 -5.95 7.82 14.07
CA ILE A 87 -5.62 8.30 12.72
C ILE A 87 -6.50 9.45 12.24
N SER A 88 -7.80 9.36 12.45
CA SER A 88 -8.76 10.45 12.23
C SER A 88 -9.97 10.24 13.13
N PRO A 89 -9.93 10.70 14.40
CA PRO A 89 -10.91 10.33 15.44
C PRO A 89 -12.36 10.75 15.14
N HIS A 90 -12.55 11.68 14.21
CA HIS A 90 -13.86 12.23 13.85
C HIS A 90 -14.44 11.62 12.57
N GLU A 91 -13.70 10.75 11.89
CA GLU A 91 -14.14 10.10 10.67
C GLU A 91 -14.80 8.74 10.90
N GLU A 92 -15.62 8.35 9.93
CA GLU A 92 -16.27 7.05 9.91
C GLU A 92 -15.25 5.91 9.73
N MET A 93 -15.49 4.79 10.41
CA MET A 93 -14.61 3.61 10.41
C MET A 93 -14.31 3.10 8.99
N ASP A 94 -15.28 3.17 8.08
CA ASP A 94 -15.11 2.73 6.70
C ASP A 94 -14.12 3.62 5.92
N HIS A 95 -14.06 4.92 6.22
CA HIS A 95 -13.09 5.82 5.63
C HIS A 95 -11.68 5.50 6.12
N ILE A 96 -11.52 5.38 7.44
CA ILE A 96 -10.24 5.07 8.10
C ILE A 96 -9.67 3.73 7.60
N THR A 97 -10.47 2.67 7.65
CA THR A 97 -10.02 1.35 7.18
C THR A 97 -9.77 1.34 5.68
N GLY A 98 -10.50 2.17 4.92
CA GLY A 98 -10.25 2.45 3.51
C GLY A 98 -8.86 3.05 3.27
N ALA A 99 -8.49 4.11 4.00
CA ALA A 99 -7.20 4.78 3.90
C ALA A 99 -6.04 3.84 4.28
N LEU A 100 -6.13 3.14 5.42
CA LEU A 100 -5.15 2.14 5.87
C LEU A 100 -4.92 1.05 4.80
N SER A 101 -6.00 0.54 4.23
CA SER A 101 -5.92 -0.47 3.17
C SER A 101 -5.35 0.09 1.88
N ALA A 102 -5.65 1.35 1.55
CA ALA A 102 -5.23 2.00 0.32
C ALA A 102 -3.71 2.18 0.24
N VAL A 103 -3.05 2.38 1.39
CA VAL A 103 -1.58 2.46 1.52
C VAL A 103 -0.90 1.12 1.80
N GLY A 104 -1.66 0.02 1.78
CA GLY A 104 -1.14 -1.32 2.00
C GLY A 104 -0.92 -1.69 3.47
N LEU A 105 -1.53 -0.97 4.42
CA LEU A 105 -1.60 -1.41 5.81
C LEU A 105 -2.96 -2.09 6.02
N GLY A 106 -3.16 -3.28 5.43
CA GLY A 106 -4.41 -4.05 5.49
C GLY A 106 -4.46 -5.11 6.61
N SER A 107 -3.40 -5.19 7.42
CA SER A 107 -3.32 -6.15 8.53
C SER A 107 -4.14 -5.66 9.73
N VAL A 108 -5.28 -6.30 9.99
CA VAL A 108 -6.14 -5.97 11.15
C VAL A 108 -5.38 -5.99 12.49
N PRO A 109 -4.49 -6.97 12.78
CA PRO A 109 -3.69 -6.92 14.01
C PRO A 109 -2.77 -5.69 14.15
N ALA A 110 -2.38 -5.05 13.04
CA ALA A 110 -1.61 -3.81 13.09
C ALA A 110 -2.49 -2.62 13.50
N TRP A 111 -3.76 -2.60 13.04
CA TRP A 111 -4.72 -1.52 13.33
C TRP A 111 -5.03 -1.37 14.82
N THR A 112 -4.97 -2.47 15.57
CA THR A 112 -5.29 -2.51 17.00
C THR A 112 -4.09 -2.19 17.90
N ARG A 113 -2.94 -1.81 17.35
CA ARG A 113 -1.71 -1.52 18.09
C ARG A 113 -1.45 -0.02 18.13
N PRO A 114 -0.82 0.52 19.19
CA PRO A 114 -0.34 1.89 19.19
C PRO A 114 0.80 2.07 18.19
N TYR A 115 0.94 3.29 17.66
CA TYR A 115 1.93 3.61 16.63
C TYR A 115 3.35 3.19 17.03
N LYS A 116 3.74 3.38 18.28
CA LYS A 116 5.07 3.00 18.79
C LYS A 116 5.39 1.51 18.67
N ALA A 117 4.38 0.64 18.69
CA ALA A 117 4.52 -0.82 18.61
C ALA A 117 4.54 -1.36 17.17
N LEU A 118 4.44 -0.48 16.17
CA LEU A 118 4.51 -0.83 14.76
C LEU A 118 5.97 -0.92 14.29
N SER A 119 6.23 -1.79 13.31
CA SER A 119 7.48 -1.78 12.55
C SER A 119 7.63 -0.50 11.73
N ASN A 120 8.85 -0.17 11.29
CA ASN A 120 9.09 1.04 10.50
C ASN A 120 8.24 1.08 9.21
N GLY A 121 8.06 -0.06 8.54
CA GLY A 121 7.21 -0.16 7.35
C GLY A 121 5.72 0.01 7.65
N GLU A 122 5.26 -0.41 8.82
CA GLU A 122 3.87 -0.16 9.27
C GLU A 122 3.68 1.30 9.69
N LYS A 123 4.64 1.90 10.41
CA LYS A 123 4.66 3.33 10.78
C LYS A 123 4.57 4.23 9.56
N PHE A 124 5.44 4.00 8.58
CA PHE A 124 5.43 4.70 7.29
C PHE A 124 4.05 4.66 6.63
N ARG A 125 3.41 3.49 6.57
CA ARG A 125 2.06 3.38 6.01
C ARG A 125 1.00 4.03 6.88
N ALA A 126 1.09 3.96 8.21
CA ALA A 126 0.15 4.63 9.10
C ALA A 126 0.18 6.16 8.90
N ASP A 127 1.36 6.75 8.74
CA ASP A 127 1.51 8.18 8.43
C ASP A 127 0.88 8.52 7.07
N LEU A 128 1.14 7.72 6.04
CA LEU A 128 0.52 7.92 4.72
C LEU A 128 -1.01 7.78 4.75
N ALA A 129 -1.54 6.86 5.55
CA ALA A 129 -2.99 6.71 5.72
C ALA A 129 -3.58 7.93 6.42
N ARG A 130 -2.90 8.50 7.42
CA ARG A 130 -3.35 9.72 8.09
C ARG A 130 -3.36 10.92 7.14
N ILE A 131 -2.31 11.08 6.33
CA ILE A 131 -2.24 12.09 5.26
C ILE A 131 -3.42 11.95 4.27
N LEU A 132 -3.83 10.72 3.95
CA LEU A 132 -4.97 10.47 3.08
C LEU A 132 -6.33 10.77 3.72
N CYS A 133 -6.45 10.66 5.04
CA CYS A 133 -7.64 11.10 5.77
C CYS A 133 -7.72 12.63 5.83
N GLU A 134 -6.61 13.30 6.21
CA GLU A 134 -6.58 14.76 6.37
C GLU A 134 -6.73 15.50 5.03
N THR A 135 -6.30 14.91 3.91
CA THR A 135 -6.42 15.47 2.54
C THR A 135 -5.98 16.94 2.40
N PRO A 136 -4.77 17.32 2.85
CA PRO A 136 -4.30 18.70 2.76
C PRO A 136 -4.25 19.20 1.31
N GLU A 137 -4.46 20.51 1.11
CA GLU A 137 -4.40 21.15 -0.22
C GLU A 137 -3.03 20.97 -0.88
N THR A 138 -1.96 21.04 -0.09
CA THR A 138 -0.60 20.74 -0.53
C THR A 138 0.19 20.09 0.61
N ILE A 139 0.85 18.97 0.32
CA ILE A 139 1.73 18.27 1.25
C ILE A 139 3.09 18.01 0.59
N VAL A 140 4.16 18.30 1.32
CA VAL A 140 5.54 18.00 0.94
C VAL A 140 6.09 16.97 1.92
N ILE A 141 6.45 15.79 1.43
CA ILE A 141 7.04 14.74 2.25
C ILE A 141 8.53 14.64 1.91
N ASP A 142 9.36 15.13 2.83
CA ASP A 142 10.81 15.00 2.71
C ASP A 142 11.30 13.62 3.15
N GLU A 143 12.43 13.19 2.59
CA GLU A 143 13.02 11.87 2.83
C GLU A 143 12.03 10.71 2.57
N PHE A 144 11.18 10.88 1.56
CA PHE A 144 10.15 9.92 1.21
C PHE A 144 10.77 8.54 0.93
N THR A 145 10.31 7.53 1.68
CA THR A 145 10.76 6.14 1.66
C THR A 145 12.17 5.83 2.18
N SER A 146 12.87 6.78 2.80
CA SER A 146 14.26 6.57 3.26
C SER A 146 14.39 5.59 4.43
N VAL A 147 13.35 5.46 5.27
CA VAL A 147 13.37 4.68 6.53
C VAL A 147 12.81 3.26 6.42
N VAL A 148 12.49 2.81 5.20
CA VAL A 148 11.87 1.50 4.93
C VAL A 148 12.66 0.72 3.88
N ASP A 149 12.49 -0.61 3.83
CA ASP A 149 13.12 -1.40 2.78
C ASP A 149 12.60 -1.02 1.39
N ARG A 150 13.38 -1.34 0.36
CA ARG A 150 13.10 -0.91 -1.03
C ARG A 150 11.79 -1.48 -1.59
N GLN A 151 11.37 -2.67 -1.19
CA GLN A 151 10.13 -3.27 -1.68
C GLN A 151 8.92 -2.64 -1.02
N ILE A 152 8.95 -2.43 0.30
CA ILE A 152 7.93 -1.66 1.02
C ILE A 152 7.85 -0.23 0.48
N ALA A 153 8.99 0.41 0.22
CA ALA A 153 9.06 1.74 -0.40
C ALA A 153 8.31 1.80 -1.73
N LYS A 154 8.64 0.90 -2.66
CA LYS A 154 8.04 0.83 -4.00
C LYS A 154 6.54 0.61 -3.94
N ILE A 155 6.11 -0.40 -3.18
CA ILE A 155 4.69 -0.77 -3.08
C ILE A 155 3.90 0.31 -2.35
N GLY A 156 4.42 0.84 -1.25
CA GLY A 156 3.84 1.95 -0.50
C GLY A 156 3.72 3.22 -1.35
N ALA A 157 4.76 3.57 -2.12
CA ALA A 157 4.74 4.70 -3.04
C ALA A 157 3.62 4.57 -4.08
N GLY A 158 3.54 3.43 -4.78
CA GLY A 158 2.49 3.20 -5.77
C GLY A 158 1.07 3.15 -5.17
N ALA A 159 0.94 2.56 -3.97
CA ALA A 159 -0.31 2.49 -3.23
C ALA A 159 -0.80 3.90 -2.82
N PHE A 160 0.08 4.71 -2.22
CA PHE A 160 -0.18 6.11 -1.88
C PHE A 160 -0.54 6.94 -3.11
N ALA A 161 0.27 6.88 -4.16
CA ALA A 161 0.03 7.60 -5.41
C ALA A 161 -1.38 7.30 -5.98
N LYS A 162 -1.76 6.02 -6.01
CA LYS A 162 -3.06 5.59 -6.50
C LYS A 162 -4.20 6.08 -5.60
N ALA A 163 -4.02 6.06 -4.28
CA ALA A 163 -5.01 6.54 -3.32
C ALA A 163 -5.18 8.06 -3.42
N TRP A 164 -4.07 8.80 -3.36
CA TRP A 164 -4.04 10.27 -3.45
C TRP A 164 -4.76 10.77 -4.69
N ARG A 165 -4.46 10.20 -5.87
CA ARG A 165 -5.12 10.63 -7.12
C ARG A 165 -6.64 10.43 -7.10
N ARG A 166 -7.13 9.40 -6.39
CA ARG A 166 -8.55 9.06 -6.32
C ARG A 166 -9.32 9.84 -5.25
N GLN A 167 -8.68 10.14 -4.13
CA GLN A 167 -9.34 10.64 -2.93
C GLN A 167 -9.04 12.11 -2.67
N ALA A 168 -7.79 12.54 -2.84
CA ALA A 168 -7.38 13.90 -2.53
C ALA A 168 -7.73 14.86 -3.67
N SER A 169 -8.19 16.05 -3.31
CA SER A 169 -8.27 17.23 -4.19
C SER A 169 -6.93 17.94 -4.32
N GLY A 170 -6.08 17.86 -3.29
CA GLY A 170 -4.79 18.54 -3.21
C GLY A 170 -3.62 17.89 -3.95
N GLN A 171 -2.46 18.50 -3.76
CA GLN A 171 -1.20 18.15 -4.38
C GLN A 171 -0.23 17.53 -3.37
N ALA A 172 0.45 16.45 -3.76
CA ALA A 172 1.50 15.83 -2.97
C ALA A 172 2.84 15.94 -3.70
N VAL A 173 3.87 16.44 -3.02
CA VAL A 173 5.24 16.54 -3.52
C VAL A 173 6.13 15.68 -2.65
N LEU A 174 6.83 14.75 -3.29
CA LEU A 174 7.67 13.80 -2.60
C LEU A 174 9.12 14.13 -2.90
N LEU A 175 9.96 14.23 -1.87
CA LEU A 175 11.41 14.40 -2.03
C LEU A 175 12.07 13.08 -1.66
N SER A 176 12.86 12.50 -2.56
CA SER A 176 13.51 11.20 -2.28
C SER A 176 14.90 11.14 -2.88
N CYS A 177 15.81 10.42 -2.21
CA CYS A 177 17.10 10.07 -2.79
C CYS A 177 17.04 8.83 -3.69
N HIS A 178 15.91 8.14 -3.73
CA HIS A 178 15.76 6.88 -4.42
C HIS A 178 15.00 7.01 -5.74
N TYR A 179 15.60 6.56 -6.84
CA TYR A 179 15.02 6.65 -8.18
C TYR A 179 14.11 5.46 -8.53
N ASP A 180 14.30 4.33 -7.85
CA ASP A 180 13.57 3.08 -8.07
C ASP A 180 12.08 3.14 -7.69
N ILE A 181 11.63 4.19 -6.98
CA ILE A 181 10.21 4.45 -6.71
C ILE A 181 9.50 5.13 -7.88
N ILE A 182 10.22 5.71 -8.85
CA ILE A 182 9.64 6.47 -9.97
C ILE A 182 8.63 5.62 -10.73
N GLU A 183 9.00 4.38 -11.06
CA GLU A 183 8.16 3.46 -11.82
C GLU A 183 6.88 3.08 -11.08
N TRP A 184 6.89 3.10 -9.75
CA TRP A 184 5.75 2.74 -8.92
C TRP A 184 4.85 3.93 -8.61
N LEU A 185 5.48 5.07 -8.29
CA LEU A 185 4.81 6.33 -7.95
C LEU A 185 4.12 6.96 -9.17
N GLN A 186 4.69 6.76 -10.36
CA GLN A 186 4.23 7.32 -11.63
C GLN A 186 3.91 8.83 -11.52
N PRO A 187 4.83 9.66 -11.02
CA PRO A 187 4.57 11.06 -10.74
C PRO A 187 4.21 11.81 -12.02
N ASP A 188 3.41 12.86 -11.87
CA ASP A 188 2.96 13.71 -12.98
C ASP A 188 4.11 14.56 -13.55
N TRP A 189 5.10 14.85 -12.70
CA TRP A 189 6.37 15.46 -13.06
C TRP A 189 7.50 14.98 -12.14
N ILE A 190 8.72 15.01 -12.67
CA ILE A 190 9.95 14.68 -11.94
C ILE A 190 10.92 15.83 -12.12
N LEU A 191 11.51 16.26 -11.01
CA LEU A 191 12.66 17.15 -11.03
C LEU A 191 13.87 16.47 -10.40
N ASP A 192 14.90 16.23 -11.21
CA ASP A 192 16.16 15.68 -10.75
C ASP A 192 17.12 16.81 -10.38
N THR A 193 17.47 16.89 -9.10
CA THR A 193 18.38 17.90 -8.53
C THR A 193 19.85 17.64 -8.82
N ALA A 194 20.26 16.41 -9.16
CA ALA A 194 21.64 16.17 -9.61
C ALA A 194 21.89 16.69 -11.02
N THR A 195 20.89 16.59 -11.90
CA THR A 195 21.02 16.97 -13.31
C THR A 195 20.36 18.32 -13.64
N GLY A 196 19.53 18.85 -12.74
CA GLY A 196 18.66 20.00 -13.00
C GLY A 196 17.53 19.70 -13.99
N LYS A 197 17.33 18.42 -14.36
CA LYS A 197 16.41 18.04 -15.42
C LYS A 197 14.99 17.93 -14.91
N PHE A 198 14.09 18.69 -15.53
CA PHE A 198 12.65 18.52 -15.39
C PHE A 198 12.12 17.53 -16.44
N SER A 199 11.23 16.63 -16.01
CA SER A 199 10.50 15.71 -16.88
C SER A 199 9.01 15.78 -16.57
N GLY A 200 8.19 16.28 -17.50
CA GLY A 200 6.72 16.30 -17.40
C GLY A 200 6.08 14.97 -17.83
N ARG A 201 4.74 14.90 -17.81
CA ARG A 201 3.89 13.69 -18.02
C ARG A 201 4.56 12.59 -18.85
N CYS A 202 5.25 11.67 -18.16
CA CYS A 202 5.63 10.40 -18.74
C CYS A 202 4.34 9.61 -19.06
N LEU A 203 4.33 8.88 -20.17
CA LEU A 203 3.27 7.92 -20.48
C LEU A 203 3.10 6.98 -19.27
N ARG A 204 1.94 7.07 -18.60
CA ARG A 204 1.61 6.27 -17.41
C ARG A 204 1.47 4.80 -17.80
N GLN A 205 2.57 4.08 -17.92
CA GLN A 205 2.51 2.62 -17.97
C GLN A 205 2.47 2.13 -16.54
N ARG A 206 1.28 1.70 -16.10
CA ARG A 206 1.12 0.97 -14.86
C ARG A 206 2.15 -0.18 -14.84
N THR A 207 2.97 -0.25 -13.80
CA THR A 207 3.92 -1.34 -13.58
C THR A 207 3.21 -2.67 -13.80
N LYS A 208 3.69 -3.45 -14.76
CA LYS A 208 3.21 -4.81 -14.97
C LYS A 208 3.79 -5.65 -13.84
N LEU A 209 2.90 -6.12 -12.98
CA LEU A 209 3.21 -7.13 -11.99
C LEU A 209 2.69 -8.45 -12.54
N ASP A 210 3.62 -9.30 -12.92
CA ASP A 210 3.35 -10.68 -13.32
C ASP A 210 3.18 -11.51 -12.05
N LEU A 211 2.09 -12.27 -12.01
CA LEU A 211 1.71 -13.10 -10.88
C LEU A 211 1.64 -14.55 -11.36
N ASP A 212 2.61 -15.34 -10.96
CA ASP A 212 2.63 -16.77 -11.26
C ASP A 212 1.82 -17.50 -10.19
N ILE A 213 0.77 -18.20 -10.61
CA ILE A 213 -0.15 -18.88 -9.70
C ILE A 213 0.06 -20.38 -9.81
N TYR A 214 0.42 -20.99 -8.70
CA TYR A 214 0.63 -22.44 -8.61
C TYR A 214 -0.43 -23.09 -7.73
N GLU A 215 -1.02 -24.17 -8.24
CA GLU A 215 -1.77 -25.11 -7.42
C GLU A 215 -0.80 -25.91 -6.53
N THR A 216 -1.10 -26.01 -5.24
CA THR A 216 -0.25 -26.62 -4.22
C THR A 216 -1.11 -27.25 -3.11
N ASN A 217 -0.44 -27.70 -2.06
CA ASN A 217 -1.03 -28.09 -0.77
C ASN A 217 -0.70 -27.06 0.33
N TRP A 218 -0.99 -27.41 1.58
CA TRP A 218 -0.76 -26.57 2.76
C TRP A 218 0.71 -26.30 3.11
N ARG A 219 1.70 -26.80 2.35
CA ARG A 219 3.15 -26.63 2.64
C ARG A 219 3.58 -25.17 2.81
N TYR A 220 2.95 -24.24 2.09
CA TYR A 220 3.27 -22.81 2.19
C TYR A 220 2.49 -22.09 3.29
N TRP A 221 1.44 -22.70 3.85
CA TRP A 221 0.59 -22.05 4.84
C TRP A 221 1.34 -21.48 6.06
N PRO A 222 2.37 -22.15 6.63
CA PRO A 222 3.13 -21.60 7.75
C PRO A 222 3.75 -20.22 7.48
N HIS A 223 4.07 -19.90 6.22
CA HIS A 223 4.60 -18.59 5.82
C HIS A 223 3.53 -17.49 5.89
N PHE A 224 2.27 -17.83 5.60
CA PHE A 224 1.16 -16.87 5.52
C PHE A 224 0.31 -16.80 6.81
N GLU A 225 0.35 -17.85 7.63
CA GLU A 225 -0.53 -18.02 8.79
C GLU A 225 -0.41 -16.89 9.80
N THR A 226 0.81 -16.40 10.04
CA THR A 226 1.11 -15.28 10.95
C THR A 226 0.40 -13.98 10.56
N HIS A 227 0.12 -13.81 9.27
CA HIS A 227 -0.54 -12.64 8.71
C HIS A 227 -2.05 -12.85 8.53
N HIS A 228 -2.57 -14.04 8.83
CA HIS A 228 -4.00 -14.30 8.86
C HIS A 228 -4.57 -13.88 10.22
N TYR A 229 -5.55 -12.98 10.22
CA TYR A 229 -6.18 -12.42 11.42
C TYR A 229 -6.97 -13.43 12.29
N LEU A 230 -7.12 -14.68 11.84
CA LEU A 230 -7.75 -15.75 12.62
C LEU A 230 -6.87 -17.00 12.64
N LYS A 231 -6.69 -17.58 13.83
CA LYS A 231 -6.15 -18.93 13.97
C LYS A 231 -7.28 -19.94 13.80
N LEU A 232 -7.25 -20.69 12.71
CA LEU A 232 -8.29 -21.66 12.37
C LEU A 232 -7.65 -22.91 11.76
N PRO A 233 -8.25 -24.10 11.96
CA PRO A 233 -7.74 -25.32 11.35
C PRO A 233 -7.76 -25.22 9.82
N HIS A 234 -6.94 -26.06 9.20
CA HIS A 234 -6.94 -26.26 7.75
C HIS A 234 -8.34 -26.64 7.26
N MET A 235 -8.68 -26.13 6.09
CA MET A 235 -9.94 -26.45 5.45
C MET A 235 -9.88 -27.89 4.91
N ILE A 236 -10.88 -28.70 5.28
CA ILE A 236 -10.99 -30.08 4.83
C ILE A 236 -11.15 -30.11 3.31
N ALA A 237 -10.41 -31.02 2.68
CA ALA A 237 -10.37 -31.20 1.24
C ALA A 237 -10.12 -29.89 0.48
N ALA A 238 -9.30 -28.99 1.00
CA ALA A 238 -8.93 -27.79 0.25
C ALA A 238 -7.89 -28.10 -0.83
N THR A 239 -7.97 -27.34 -1.92
CA THR A 239 -6.89 -27.12 -2.87
C THR A 239 -6.30 -25.76 -2.55
N CYS A 240 -4.98 -25.69 -2.35
CA CYS A 240 -4.30 -24.43 -2.05
C CYS A 240 -3.71 -23.85 -3.32
N TYR A 241 -3.71 -22.53 -3.41
CA TYR A 241 -3.07 -21.78 -4.47
C TYR A 241 -2.11 -20.79 -3.81
N VAL A 242 -0.94 -20.62 -4.43
CA VAL A 242 0.03 -19.59 -4.02
C VAL A 242 0.40 -18.77 -5.25
N ALA A 243 0.37 -17.45 -5.09
CA ALA A 243 0.87 -16.52 -6.09
C ALA A 243 2.31 -16.13 -5.77
N PHE A 244 3.11 -16.01 -6.81
CA PHE A 244 4.51 -15.57 -6.75
C PHE A 244 4.70 -14.31 -7.59
N VAL A 245 5.64 -13.46 -7.15
CA VAL A 245 6.22 -12.40 -7.98
C VAL A 245 7.71 -12.68 -8.07
N GLY A 246 8.19 -13.08 -9.25
CA GLY A 246 9.50 -13.72 -9.36
C GLY A 246 9.54 -14.99 -8.52
N ASP A 247 10.53 -15.12 -7.65
CA ASP A 247 10.70 -16.29 -6.77
C ASP A 247 10.05 -16.12 -5.38
N GLU A 248 9.42 -14.98 -5.10
CA GLU A 248 8.86 -14.68 -3.79
C GLU A 248 7.38 -15.09 -3.68
N PRO A 249 6.96 -15.88 -2.68
CA PRO A 249 5.56 -16.21 -2.45
C PRO A 249 4.81 -15.03 -1.81
N VAL A 250 3.89 -14.41 -2.55
CA VAL A 250 3.26 -13.13 -2.14
C VAL A 250 1.83 -13.25 -1.65
N ALA A 251 1.12 -14.31 -2.02
CA ALA A 251 -0.27 -14.53 -1.60
C ALA A 251 -0.65 -16.01 -1.55
N HIS A 252 -1.58 -16.34 -0.67
CA HIS A 252 -2.15 -17.69 -0.52
C HIS A 252 -3.68 -17.65 -0.56
N LEU A 253 -4.30 -18.67 -1.14
CA LEU A 253 -5.75 -18.88 -1.13
C LEU A 253 -6.06 -20.37 -1.03
N ALA A 254 -7.03 -20.75 -0.19
CA ALA A 254 -7.54 -22.12 -0.13
C ALA A 254 -8.96 -22.18 -0.70
N VAL A 255 -9.23 -23.15 -1.56
CA VAL A 255 -10.55 -23.40 -2.15
C VAL A 255 -11.00 -24.82 -1.85
N SER A 256 -12.18 -24.98 -1.27
CA SER A 256 -12.86 -26.27 -1.12
C SER A 256 -14.27 -26.19 -1.70
N THR A 257 -15.02 -27.28 -1.68
CA THR A 257 -16.36 -27.36 -2.28
C THR A 257 -17.44 -27.52 -1.21
N ARG A 258 -18.63 -27.03 -1.50
CA ARG A 258 -19.83 -27.44 -0.75
C ARG A 258 -20.15 -28.91 -1.08
N PRO A 259 -20.79 -29.67 -0.15
CA PRO A 259 -21.25 -31.02 -0.43
C PRO A 259 -22.04 -31.09 -1.75
N GLY A 260 -21.79 -32.13 -2.55
CA GLY A 260 -22.39 -32.30 -3.87
C GLY A 260 -21.69 -31.58 -5.01
N LEU A 261 -20.53 -30.94 -4.79
CA LEU A 261 -19.75 -30.23 -5.83
C LEU A 261 -20.58 -29.15 -6.58
N VAL A 262 -21.52 -28.54 -5.88
CA VAL A 262 -22.43 -27.53 -6.45
C VAL A 262 -21.74 -26.17 -6.58
N GLU A 263 -20.88 -25.83 -5.62
CA GLU A 263 -20.29 -24.51 -5.51
C GLU A 263 -18.93 -24.61 -4.81
N ALA A 264 -17.97 -23.80 -5.26
CA ALA A 264 -16.67 -23.67 -4.62
C ALA A 264 -16.73 -22.63 -3.50
N ARG A 265 -15.83 -22.74 -2.53
CA ARG A 265 -15.70 -21.84 -1.39
C ARG A 265 -14.23 -21.47 -1.23
N ALA A 266 -13.91 -20.23 -1.56
CA ALA A 266 -12.61 -19.63 -1.36
C ALA A 266 -12.51 -19.02 0.06
N CYS A 267 -11.42 -19.32 0.75
CA CYS A 267 -11.15 -18.93 2.14
C CYS A 267 -9.63 -18.86 2.37
N ARG A 268 -9.21 -18.39 3.56
CA ARG A 268 -7.79 -18.32 3.96
C ARG A 268 -6.94 -17.54 2.95
N MET A 269 -7.52 -16.45 2.44
CA MET A 269 -6.79 -15.54 1.59
C MET A 269 -5.86 -14.70 2.45
N VAL A 270 -4.58 -14.70 2.10
CA VAL A 270 -3.55 -13.83 2.70
C VAL A 270 -2.77 -13.21 1.56
N VAL A 271 -2.50 -11.92 1.67
CA VAL A 271 -1.49 -11.23 0.85
C VAL A 271 -0.47 -10.70 1.84
N MET A 272 0.80 -10.98 1.57
CA MET A 272 1.89 -10.55 2.44
C MET A 272 1.84 -9.03 2.67
N PRO A 273 2.08 -8.52 3.89
CA PRO A 273 1.94 -7.10 4.23
C PRO A 273 2.66 -6.16 3.27
N GLU A 274 3.87 -6.52 2.86
CA GLU A 274 4.70 -5.79 1.92
C GLU A 274 4.05 -5.65 0.53
N TRP A 275 3.20 -6.59 0.12
CA TRP A 275 2.48 -6.64 -1.16
C TRP A 275 1.04 -6.09 -1.13
N GLN A 276 0.57 -5.63 0.04
CA GLN A 276 -0.74 -5.01 0.16
C GLN A 276 -0.76 -3.63 -0.53
N GLY A 277 -1.92 -3.23 -1.08
CA GLY A 277 -2.05 -1.99 -1.86
C GLY A 277 -1.65 -2.11 -3.35
N ALA A 278 -0.74 -3.03 -3.70
CA ALA A 278 -0.32 -3.29 -5.10
C ALA A 278 -1.44 -3.89 -5.99
N GLY A 279 -2.51 -4.41 -5.38
CA GLY A 279 -3.63 -5.03 -6.09
C GLY A 279 -3.46 -6.52 -6.37
N VAL A 280 -2.45 -7.16 -5.78
CA VAL A 280 -2.17 -8.61 -5.86
C VAL A 280 -3.40 -9.43 -5.46
N GLY A 281 -3.99 -9.14 -4.29
CA GLY A 281 -5.09 -9.95 -3.74
C GLY A 281 -6.30 -10.10 -4.67
N MET A 282 -6.80 -9.00 -5.24
CA MET A 282 -7.96 -9.06 -6.15
C MET A 282 -7.63 -9.78 -7.46
N ARG A 283 -6.44 -9.56 -8.03
CA ARG A 283 -6.02 -10.25 -9.27
C ARG A 283 -5.89 -11.75 -9.03
N PHE A 284 -5.24 -12.12 -7.94
CA PHE A 284 -5.05 -13.51 -7.55
C PHE A 284 -6.39 -14.21 -7.27
N LEU A 285 -7.26 -13.60 -6.46
CA LEU A 285 -8.59 -14.15 -6.18
C LEU A 285 -9.42 -14.33 -7.46
N ASN A 286 -9.45 -13.32 -8.32
CA ASN A 286 -10.18 -13.39 -9.59
C ASN A 286 -9.65 -14.50 -10.50
N ALA A 287 -8.32 -14.65 -10.61
CA ALA A 287 -7.70 -15.66 -11.46
C ALA A 287 -8.05 -17.08 -11.01
N VAL A 288 -7.97 -17.36 -9.70
CA VAL A 288 -8.36 -18.66 -9.16
C VAL A 288 -9.86 -18.90 -9.34
N CYS A 289 -10.72 -17.92 -9.03
CA CYS A 289 -12.17 -18.07 -9.19
C CYS A 289 -12.59 -18.26 -10.66
N ALA A 290 -11.91 -17.59 -11.60
CA ALA A 290 -12.13 -17.78 -13.03
C ALA A 290 -11.78 -19.20 -13.48
N ALA A 291 -10.65 -19.73 -13.04
CA ALA A 291 -10.25 -21.12 -13.32
C ALA A 291 -11.31 -22.11 -12.82
N TRP A 292 -11.77 -21.95 -11.56
CA TRP A 292 -12.83 -22.79 -11.00
C TRP A 292 -14.15 -22.66 -11.76
N ARG A 293 -14.52 -21.44 -12.16
CA ARG A 293 -15.73 -21.16 -12.96
C ARG A 293 -15.69 -21.85 -14.32
N ARG A 294 -14.52 -21.93 -14.95
CA ARG A 294 -14.28 -22.57 -16.26
C ARG A 294 -14.06 -24.08 -16.16
N GLY A 295 -14.12 -24.65 -14.95
CA GLY A 295 -13.88 -26.08 -14.73
C GLY A 295 -12.39 -26.47 -14.72
N GLN A 296 -11.48 -25.49 -14.74
CA GLN A 296 -10.04 -25.69 -14.56
C GLN A 296 -9.73 -25.84 -13.07
N ASN A 297 -10.19 -26.96 -12.50
CA ASN A 297 -9.98 -27.37 -11.12
C ASN A 297 -9.87 -28.89 -11.06
N ARG A 298 -9.42 -29.44 -9.93
CA ARG A 298 -9.21 -30.89 -9.76
C ARG A 298 -10.43 -31.79 -10.04
N TYR A 299 -11.64 -31.23 -10.13
CA TYR A 299 -12.88 -31.97 -10.41
C TYR A 299 -13.30 -31.90 -11.87
N ASN A 300 -12.63 -31.11 -12.71
CA ASN A 300 -13.00 -30.84 -14.10
C ASN A 300 -14.47 -30.39 -14.24
N LYS A 301 -14.99 -29.64 -13.26
CA LYS A 301 -16.39 -29.20 -13.18
C LYS A 301 -16.49 -27.69 -13.00
N PRO A 302 -17.24 -26.98 -13.87
CA PRO A 302 -17.55 -25.57 -13.68
C PRO A 302 -18.26 -25.32 -12.35
N MET A 303 -17.66 -24.50 -11.48
CA MET A 303 -18.26 -24.12 -10.19
C MET A 303 -18.11 -22.62 -9.96
N ALA A 304 -19.22 -21.94 -9.65
CA ALA A 304 -19.16 -20.59 -9.11
C ALA A 304 -18.45 -20.63 -7.74
N THR A 305 -17.68 -19.59 -7.44
CA THR A 305 -16.93 -19.52 -6.18
C THR A 305 -17.58 -18.53 -5.22
N LEU A 306 -17.88 -18.97 -4.00
CA LEU A 306 -18.23 -18.12 -2.88
C LEU A 306 -16.98 -17.67 -2.13
N PHE A 307 -16.92 -16.39 -1.82
CA PHE A 307 -15.90 -15.79 -0.98
C PHE A 307 -16.57 -15.01 0.16
N HIS A 308 -16.10 -15.21 1.39
CA HIS A 308 -16.62 -14.50 2.56
C HIS A 308 -15.53 -13.64 3.16
N THR A 309 -15.82 -12.37 3.37
CA THR A 309 -14.89 -11.42 3.98
C THR A 309 -15.56 -10.59 5.06
N SER A 310 -14.78 -10.24 6.06
CA SER A 310 -15.12 -9.24 7.08
C SER A 310 -14.29 -7.96 6.91
N HIS A 311 -13.37 -7.95 5.94
CA HIS A 311 -12.46 -6.84 5.70
C HIS A 311 -13.16 -5.77 4.85
N PRO A 312 -13.40 -4.54 5.38
CA PRO A 312 -14.22 -3.52 4.72
C PRO A 312 -13.72 -3.17 3.31
N ALA A 313 -12.42 -2.86 3.16
CA ALA A 313 -11.86 -2.49 1.86
C ALA A 313 -11.95 -3.60 0.80
N LEU A 314 -11.83 -4.87 1.19
CA LEU A 314 -11.99 -6.00 0.26
C LEU A 314 -13.46 -6.18 -0.12
N ALA A 315 -14.40 -6.00 0.81
CA ALA A 315 -15.82 -6.04 0.51
C ALA A 315 -16.22 -4.92 -0.48
N GLU A 316 -15.71 -3.71 -0.28
CA GLU A 316 -15.90 -2.58 -1.19
C GLU A 316 -15.31 -2.88 -2.58
N ALA A 317 -14.09 -3.42 -2.63
CA ALA A 317 -13.45 -3.79 -3.88
C ALA A 317 -14.22 -4.87 -4.66
N LEU A 318 -14.83 -5.83 -3.95
CA LEU A 318 -15.69 -6.85 -4.55
C LEU A 318 -17.00 -6.23 -5.08
N ARG A 319 -17.65 -5.32 -4.31
CA ARG A 319 -18.88 -4.63 -4.76
C ARG A 319 -18.70 -3.80 -6.02
N ARG A 320 -17.54 -3.16 -6.20
CA ARG A 320 -17.22 -2.36 -7.40
C ARG A 320 -16.84 -3.20 -8.62
N SER A 321 -16.57 -4.49 -8.44
CA SER A 321 -16.10 -5.35 -9.52
C SER A 321 -17.29 -5.96 -10.27
N PRO A 322 -17.34 -5.87 -11.61
CA PRO A 322 -18.41 -6.49 -12.40
C PRO A 322 -18.37 -8.03 -12.38
N LEU A 323 -17.29 -8.61 -11.86
CA LEU A 323 -17.10 -10.06 -11.76
C LEU A 323 -17.71 -10.67 -10.48
N TRP A 324 -18.22 -9.85 -9.57
CA TRP A 324 -18.72 -10.28 -8.28
C TRP A 324 -20.13 -9.76 -8.00
N ALA A 325 -20.98 -10.63 -7.45
CA ALA A 325 -22.26 -10.25 -6.88
C ALA A 325 -22.24 -10.47 -5.37
N GLN A 326 -22.74 -9.51 -4.59
CA GLN A 326 -22.96 -9.72 -3.17
C GLN A 326 -24.18 -10.61 -2.97
N VAL A 327 -24.03 -11.70 -2.23
CA VAL A 327 -25.09 -12.71 -2.00
C VAL A 327 -25.54 -12.78 -0.56
N SER A 328 -24.77 -12.21 0.37
CA SER A 328 -25.19 -12.06 1.76
C SER A 328 -24.50 -10.88 2.44
N CYS A 329 -25.18 -10.30 3.42
CA CYS A 329 -24.67 -9.24 4.28
C CYS A 329 -25.13 -9.51 5.72
N ASN A 330 -24.44 -10.40 6.42
CA ASN A 330 -24.71 -10.62 7.84
C ASN A 330 -23.82 -9.66 8.62
N LEU A 331 -24.35 -8.53 9.07
CA LEU A 331 -23.60 -7.53 9.86
C LEU A 331 -23.62 -7.86 11.36
N THR A 332 -24.41 -8.85 11.78
CA THR A 332 -24.46 -9.37 13.15
C THR A 332 -24.15 -10.87 13.12
N GLY A 333 -23.34 -11.34 14.08
CA GLY A 333 -23.02 -12.76 14.15
C GLY A 333 -24.12 -13.59 14.81
N GLY A 334 -24.37 -14.78 14.28
CA GLY A 334 -25.25 -15.77 14.91
C GLY A 334 -24.58 -16.51 16.07
N LYS A 335 -25.39 -17.09 16.98
CA LYS A 335 -24.92 -17.96 18.08
C LYS A 335 -24.11 -19.14 17.52
N ALA A 336 -23.00 -19.48 18.16
CA ALA A 336 -22.21 -20.65 17.79
C ALA A 336 -23.06 -21.93 17.85
N SER A 337 -23.29 -22.59 16.72
CA SER A 337 -23.90 -23.92 16.71
C SER A 337 -22.82 -24.97 17.00
N ARG A 338 -22.96 -25.73 18.09
CA ARG A 338 -22.15 -26.94 18.33
C ARG A 338 -22.51 -27.97 17.26
N ASN A 339 -21.57 -28.27 16.36
CA ASN A 339 -21.71 -29.40 15.44
C ASN A 339 -21.03 -30.62 16.07
N VAL A 340 -21.81 -31.58 16.56
CA VAL A 340 -21.33 -32.75 17.33
C VAL A 340 -20.44 -33.68 16.48
N ALA A 341 -20.55 -33.63 15.16
CA ALA A 341 -19.79 -34.47 14.23
C ALA A 341 -18.36 -33.98 13.93
N ALA A 342 -18.03 -32.72 14.24
CA ALA A 342 -16.68 -32.19 14.05
C ALA A 342 -16.09 -31.83 15.41
N LYS A 343 -14.93 -32.43 15.77
CA LYS A 343 -14.15 -32.04 16.97
C LYS A 343 -13.56 -30.63 16.80
N GLY A 344 -14.41 -29.60 16.75
CA GLY A 344 -14.01 -28.20 16.60
C GLY A 344 -15.19 -27.24 16.75
N ARG A 345 -14.98 -26.12 17.43
CA ARG A 345 -15.91 -24.97 17.39
C ARG A 345 -15.75 -24.26 16.05
N TYR A 346 -16.78 -24.29 15.21
CA TYR A 346 -16.87 -23.44 14.02
C TYR A 346 -17.80 -22.26 14.33
N GLY A 347 -17.27 -21.04 14.29
CA GLY A 347 -18.02 -19.84 14.65
C GLY A 347 -18.20 -19.67 16.15
N GLY A 348 -18.23 -18.41 16.61
CA GLY A 348 -18.20 -18.08 18.04
C GLY A 348 -17.87 -16.63 18.37
N HIS A 349 -17.51 -15.82 17.38
CA HIS A 349 -17.47 -14.37 17.52
C HIS A 349 -18.64 -13.79 16.74
N PHE A 350 -19.23 -12.69 17.24
CA PHE A 350 -20.26 -11.89 16.58
C PHE A 350 -19.75 -11.34 15.24
N ARG A 351 -19.60 -12.22 14.26
CA ARG A 351 -18.81 -11.93 13.07
C ARG A 351 -19.70 -11.39 11.98
N ALA A 352 -19.56 -10.10 11.70
CA ALA A 352 -20.02 -9.54 10.45
C ALA A 352 -19.30 -10.25 9.29
N ALA A 353 -20.03 -10.91 8.42
CA ALA A 353 -19.50 -11.62 7.26
C ALA A 353 -20.33 -11.26 6.02
N GLN A 354 -19.65 -10.71 5.02
CA GLN A 354 -20.23 -10.39 3.73
C GLN A 354 -19.84 -11.48 2.74
N GLY A 355 -20.85 -12.10 2.13
CA GLY A 355 -20.67 -13.18 1.15
C GLY A 355 -20.78 -12.63 -0.27
N PHE A 356 -19.82 -13.00 -1.11
CA PHE A 356 -19.75 -12.63 -2.51
C PHE A 356 -19.63 -13.88 -3.37
N ARG A 357 -20.29 -13.87 -4.53
CA ARG A 357 -20.19 -14.92 -5.55
C ARG A 357 -19.48 -14.38 -6.77
N TYR A 358 -18.53 -15.15 -7.30
CA TYR A 358 -17.91 -14.87 -8.58
C TYR A 358 -18.85 -15.25 -9.72
N ILE A 359 -19.19 -14.29 -10.59
CA ILE A 359 -20.28 -14.38 -11.57
C ILE A 359 -19.83 -14.17 -13.03
N GLU A 360 -18.53 -14.32 -13.34
CA GLU A 360 -18.04 -14.25 -14.71
C GLU A 360 -18.89 -15.11 -15.67
N GLY A 361 -19.42 -14.45 -16.72
CA GLY A 361 -20.24 -15.08 -17.76
C GLY A 361 -21.63 -15.54 -17.31
N MET A 362 -22.14 -15.08 -16.16
CA MET A 362 -23.56 -15.29 -15.80
C MET A 362 -24.44 -14.20 -16.45
N PRO A 363 -25.68 -14.52 -16.86
CA PRO A 363 -26.67 -13.51 -17.23
C PRO A 363 -26.91 -12.57 -16.04
N SER A 364 -26.95 -11.27 -16.31
CA SER A 364 -27.17 -10.20 -15.32
C SER A 364 -28.52 -10.28 -14.62
#